data_AF-A0A3B0S4E9-F1
#
_entry.id   AF-A0A3B0S4E9-F1
#
_cell.length_a   1.000
_cell.length_b   1.000
_cell.length_c   1.000
_cell.angle_alpha   90.00
_cell.angle_beta   90.00
_cell.angle_gamma   90.00
#
_symmetry.space_group_name_H-M   'P 1'
#
loop_
_entity.id
_entity.type
_entity.pdbx_description
1 polymer ?
#
loop_
_entity_poly.entity_id
_entity_poly.type
_entity_poly.pdbx_seq_one_letter_code
_entity_poly.pdbx_strand_id
1 'polypeptide(L)'
;MKDQLIAYAASLPKAELHLHIEGSLEPELMFTLAQRNNTDIPFKSVEEVRAAYNFSNLQDFLDIYYQGMSVLNSEEDFFDLTM
;
A
#
# COMPACT_ATOMS: atom_id res chain seq x y z
N MET A 1 -16.44 25.34 2.97
CA MET A 1 -15.08 25.93 3.07
C MET A 1 -13.98 24.85 3.02
N LYS A 2 -14.00 23.83 3.90
CA LYS A 2 -13.02 22.71 3.87
C LYS A 2 -12.95 22.02 2.50
N ASP A 3 -14.11 21.70 1.92
CA ASP A 3 -14.16 20.98 0.64
C ASP A 3 -13.62 21.82 -0.54
N GLN A 4 -13.81 23.15 -0.48
CA GLN A 4 -13.25 24.07 -1.47
C GLN A 4 -11.71 24.12 -1.38
N LEU A 5 -11.15 24.07 -0.17
CA LEU A 5 -9.70 24.02 0.03
C LEU A 5 -9.11 22.68 -0.43
N ILE A 6 -9.80 21.56 -0.18
CA ILE A 6 -9.39 20.23 -0.67
C ILE A 6 -9.38 20.21 -2.20
N ALA A 7 -10.46 20.70 -2.83
CA ALA A 7 -10.56 20.75 -4.29
C ALA A 7 -9.45 21.63 -4.91
N TYR A 8 -9.16 22.77 -4.30
CA TYR A 8 -8.07 23.64 -4.74
C TYR A 8 -6.71 22.94 -4.62
N ALA A 9 -6.38 22.34 -3.46
CA ALA A 9 -5.13 21.62 -3.26
C ALA A 9 -4.96 20.43 -4.24
N ALA A 10 -6.04 19.70 -4.52
CA ALA A 10 -6.05 18.62 -5.49
C ALA A 10 -5.70 19.11 -6.91
N SER A 11 -6.20 20.28 -7.32
CA SER A 11 -5.97 20.83 -8.67
C SER A 11 -4.56 21.36 -8.93
N LEU A 12 -3.73 21.55 -7.90
CA LEU A 12 -2.37 22.06 -8.09
C LEU A 12 -1.50 21.02 -8.81
N PRO A 13 -0.65 21.42 -9.76
CA PRO A 13 0.40 20.56 -10.30
C PRO A 13 1.41 20.25 -9.19
N LYS A 14 1.81 18.98 -9.05
CA LYS A 14 2.70 18.50 -7.99
C LYS A 14 3.80 17.63 -8.59
N ALA A 15 4.98 17.72 -8.00
CA ALA A 15 6.04 16.73 -8.18
C ALA A 15 6.22 16.02 -6.83
N GLU A 16 6.20 14.69 -6.83
CA GLU A 16 6.47 13.87 -5.65
C GLU A 16 7.92 13.38 -5.72
N LEU A 17 8.73 13.79 -4.74
CA LEU A 17 10.19 13.55 -4.75
C LEU A 17 10.63 12.52 -3.69
N HIS A 18 9.70 12.09 -2.84
CA HIS A 18 9.93 11.07 -1.83
C HIS A 18 8.69 10.17 -1.79
N LEU A 19 8.78 9.05 -2.49
CA LEU A 19 7.80 7.98 -2.48
C LEU A 19 8.58 6.65 -2.44
N HIS A 20 8.10 5.72 -1.65
CA HIS A 20 8.49 4.32 -1.74
C HIS A 20 7.40 3.62 -2.56
N ILE A 21 7.74 3.01 -3.70
CA ILE A 21 6.76 2.35 -4.59
C ILE A 21 6.07 1.22 -3.85
N GLU A 22 6.81 0.48 -3.03
CA GLU A 22 6.25 -0.61 -2.24
C GLU A 22 5.35 -0.08 -1.11
N GLY A 23 5.49 1.20 -0.75
CA GLY A 23 4.60 1.92 0.16
C GLY A 23 3.27 2.33 -0.46
N SER A 24 3.11 2.22 -1.79
CA SER A 24 1.82 2.39 -2.47
C SER A 24 1.05 1.08 -2.66
N LEU A 25 1.52 -0.03 -2.07
CA LEU A 25 0.81 -1.30 -2.10
C LEU A 25 -0.48 -1.23 -1.25
N GLU A 26 -1.61 -1.07 -1.93
CA GLU A 26 -2.91 -1.05 -1.28
C GLU A 26 -3.32 -2.45 -0.78
N PRO A 27 -4.06 -2.55 0.34
CA PRO A 27 -4.53 -3.82 0.88
C PRO A 27 -5.28 -4.70 -0.13
N GLU A 28 -6.13 -4.11 -0.97
CA GLU A 28 -6.84 -4.85 -2.03
C GLU A 28 -5.87 -5.53 -3.01
N LEU A 29 -4.87 -4.78 -3.50
CA LEU A 29 -3.86 -5.33 -4.40
C LEU A 29 -3.05 -6.42 -3.71
N MET A 30 -2.65 -6.21 -2.45
CA MET A 30 -1.93 -7.22 -1.67
C MET A 30 -2.66 -8.58 -1.64
N PHE A 31 -3.99 -8.58 -1.44
CA PHE A 31 -4.78 -9.82 -1.47
C PHE A 31 -4.86 -10.45 -2.87
N THR A 32 -5.04 -9.63 -3.92
CA THR A 32 -5.02 -10.10 -5.31
C THR A 32 -3.70 -10.79 -5.66
N LEU A 33 -2.58 -10.18 -5.28
CA LEU A 33 -1.25 -10.71 -5.51
C LEU A 33 -0.95 -11.97 -4.67
N ALA A 34 -1.34 -11.96 -3.39
CA ALA A 34 -1.21 -13.13 -2.51
C ALA A 34 -1.93 -14.36 -3.11
N GLN A 35 -3.14 -14.16 -3.63
CA GLN A 35 -3.90 -15.21 -4.30
C GLN A 35 -3.23 -15.66 -5.60
N ARG A 36 -2.81 -14.71 -6.47
CA ARG A 36 -2.12 -15.02 -7.73
C ARG A 36 -0.88 -15.88 -7.50
N ASN A 37 -0.13 -15.54 -6.46
CA ASN A 37 1.17 -16.14 -6.17
C ASN A 37 1.14 -17.28 -5.15
N ASN A 38 -0.05 -17.69 -4.67
CA ASN A 38 -0.19 -18.68 -3.59
C ASN A 38 0.70 -18.36 -2.37
N THR A 39 0.79 -17.09 -2.00
CA THR A 39 1.58 -16.62 -0.87
C THR A 39 0.68 -16.42 0.35
N ASP A 40 1.03 -17.07 1.46
CA ASP A 40 0.32 -16.88 2.72
C ASP A 40 0.63 -15.51 3.32
N ILE A 41 -0.41 -14.75 3.61
CA ILE A 41 -0.35 -13.48 4.36
C ILE A 41 -1.05 -13.65 5.72
N PRO A 42 -0.62 -12.95 6.78
CA PRO A 42 -1.14 -13.16 8.14
C PRO A 42 -2.52 -12.50 8.36
N PHE A 43 -3.18 -12.04 7.30
CA PHE A 43 -4.40 -11.27 7.35
C PHE A 43 -5.53 -12.04 6.67
N LYS A 44 -6.70 -12.06 7.31
CA LYS A 44 -7.89 -12.77 6.83
C LYS A 44 -8.78 -11.89 5.97
N SER A 45 -8.64 -10.58 6.06
CA SER A 45 -9.37 -9.64 5.21
C SER A 45 -8.64 -8.30 5.05
N VAL A 46 -9.09 -7.52 4.08
CA VAL A 46 -8.62 -6.15 3.80
C VAL A 46 -8.82 -5.25 5.02
N GLU A 47 -9.91 -5.42 5.77
CA GLU A 47 -10.19 -4.68 7.00
C GLU A 47 -9.18 -4.97 8.10
N GLU A 48 -8.68 -6.21 8.20
CA GLU A 48 -7.65 -6.58 9.17
C GLU A 48 -6.32 -5.89 8.87
N VAL A 49 -5.95 -5.77 7.59
CA VAL A 49 -4.76 -5.03 7.15
C VAL A 49 -4.89 -3.55 7.50
N ARG A 50 -6.04 -2.95 7.19
CA ARG A 50 -6.31 -1.55 7.53
C ARG A 50 -6.28 -1.30 9.03
N ALA A 51 -6.78 -2.23 9.84
CA ALA A 51 -6.69 -2.15 11.29
C ALA A 51 -5.25 -2.29 11.80
N ALA A 52 -4.41 -3.04 11.09
CA ALA A 52 -2.99 -3.18 11.38
C ALA A 52 -2.17 -1.91 11.05
N TYR A 53 -2.70 -0.99 10.22
CA TYR A 53 -2.06 0.31 9.92
C TYR A 53 -2.18 1.31 11.08
N ASN A 54 -1.79 0.88 12.28
CA ASN A 54 -1.76 1.66 13.50
C ASN A 54 -0.38 1.51 14.16
N PHE A 55 0.55 2.37 13.76
CA PHE A 55 1.97 2.25 14.10
C PHE A 55 2.35 3.17 15.26
N SER A 56 3.17 2.68 16.20
CA SER A 56 3.68 3.51 17.31
C SER A 56 5.09 4.05 17.03
N ASN A 57 5.80 3.46 16.08
CA ASN A 57 7.13 3.87 15.65
C ASN A 57 7.43 3.38 14.22
N LEU A 58 8.63 3.70 13.71
CA LEU A 58 9.07 3.30 12.38
C LEU A 58 9.19 1.78 12.22
N GLN A 59 9.68 1.07 13.24
CA GLN A 59 9.86 -0.38 13.17
C GLN A 59 8.51 -1.11 13.05
N ASP A 60 7.49 -0.68 13.81
CA ASP A 60 6.13 -1.26 13.70
C ASP A 60 5.58 -1.15 12.28
N PHE A 61 5.85 -0.01 11.61
CA PHE A 61 5.52 0.18 10.21
C PHE A 61 6.33 -0.74 9.29
N LEU A 62 7.65 -0.80 9.48
CA LEU A 62 8.54 -1.59 8.64
C LEU A 62 8.22 -3.08 8.71
N ASP A 63 7.82 -3.60 9.88
CA ASP A 63 7.47 -5.01 10.04
C ASP A 63 6.30 -5.40 9.13
N ILE A 64 5.25 -4.57 9.07
CA ILE A 64 4.09 -4.80 8.18
C ILE A 64 4.45 -4.51 6.72
N TYR A 65 5.23 -3.46 6.47
CA TYR A 65 5.70 -3.09 5.13
C TYR A 65 6.46 -4.24 4.45
N TYR A 66 7.46 -4.82 5.13
CA TYR A 66 8.23 -5.95 4.60
C TYR A 66 7.38 -7.21 4.44
N GLN A 67 6.41 -7.42 5.31
CA GLN A 67 5.48 -8.53 5.17
C GLN A 67 4.56 -8.38 3.96
N GLY A 68 4.07 -7.16 3.69
CA GLY A 68 3.26 -6.86 2.52
C GLY A 68 4.00 -7.13 1.21
N MET A 69 5.30 -6.81 1.14
CA MET A 69 6.13 -7.06 -0.04
C MET A 69 6.32 -8.55 -0.39
N SER A 70 5.99 -9.48 0.51
CA SER A 70 6.13 -10.92 0.24
C SER A 70 5.27 -11.42 -0.92
N VAL A 71 4.26 -10.65 -1.34
CA VAL A 71 3.36 -10.98 -2.44
C VAL A 71 3.90 -10.57 -3.82
N LEU A 72 5.01 -9.84 -3.89
CA LEU A 72 5.62 -9.30 -5.12
C LEU A 72 6.68 -10.28 -5.66
N ASN A 73 6.27 -11.26 -6.48
CA ASN A 73 7.13 -12.39 -6.86
C ASN A 73 7.52 -12.40 -8.35
N SER A 74 6.74 -11.74 -9.20
CA SER A 74 6.85 -11.75 -10.65
C SER A 74 6.87 -10.35 -11.23
N GLU A 75 7.34 -10.20 -12.46
CA GLU A 75 7.34 -8.93 -13.19
C GLU A 75 5.95 -8.29 -13.26
N GLU A 76 4.90 -9.10 -13.44
CA GLU A 76 3.51 -8.65 -13.49
C GLU A 76 3.07 -8.01 -12.16
N ASP A 77 3.55 -8.52 -11.01
CA ASP A 77 3.22 -7.95 -9.70
C ASP A 77 3.80 -6.55 -9.52
N PHE A 78 5.05 -6.35 -9.97
CA PHE A 78 5.68 -5.04 -9.94
C PHE A 78 5.07 -4.08 -10.96
N PHE A 79 4.62 -4.58 -12.11
CA PHE A 79 3.88 -3.78 -13.08
C PHE A 79 2.57 -3.27 -12.45
N ASP A 80 1.74 -4.18 -11.93
CA ASP A 80 0.44 -3.82 -11.34
C ASP A 80 0.58 -2.83 -10.17
N LEU A 81 1.64 -2.94 -9.37
CA LEU A 81 1.94 -2.01 -8.27
C LEU A 81 2.19 -0.56 -8.74
N THR A 82 2.62 -0.38 -9.98
CA THR A 82 3.02 0.94 -10.53
C THR A 82 1.96 1.62 -11.40
N MET A 83 0.79 0.99 -11.58
CA MET A 83 -0.24 1.43 -12.54
C MET A 83 -1.42 2.18 -11.91
#